data_AF-A0A853D7Q3-F1
#
_entry.id   AF-A0A853D7Q3-F1
#
_cell.length_a   1.000
_cell.length_b   1.000
_cell.length_c   1.000
_cell.angle_alpha   90.00
_cell.angle_beta   90.00
_cell.angle_gamma   90.00
#
_symmetry.space_group_name_H-M   'P 1'
#
loop_
_entity.id
_entity.type
_entity.pdbx_description
1 polymer ?
#
loop_
_entity_poly.entity_id
_entity_poly.type
_entity_poly.pdbx_seq_one_letter_code
_entity_poly.pdbx_strand_id
1 'polypeptide(L)'
;MTSFDFDFSCAPEQQCLLDACLPAAMFRARKLHLRWRNERQGDFVLRCIIDGNGRRMDLLARVLESDMPLVAEGVLGTGVAPARRRRLGLGFADLYIRGLDTRSDAVVAWRGVQRTSYYFTPYDLSGTNHSMLAARLRITEDVIVHYYFGRVGGPVLLEELHTAAELLLEELVNRRSRRMSFAQLVESARSQGLLDHPKAPVGQCAERDDATLLLALKDLRKNARHRGDLSFEPWLAENWERVTMVLERLVRRVAE
;
A
#
# COMPACT_ATOMS: atom_id res chain seq x y z
N MET A 1 -11.07 13.04 3.89
CA MET A 1 -10.36 12.57 5.11
C MET A 1 -11.18 11.41 5.63
N THR A 2 -10.55 10.25 5.82
CA THR A 2 -11.20 9.01 6.25
C THR A 2 -10.91 8.79 7.72
N SER A 3 -11.88 8.24 8.45
CA SER A 3 -11.75 7.84 9.85
C SER A 3 -12.48 6.53 10.03
N PHE A 4 -11.92 5.64 10.84
CA PHE A 4 -12.58 4.44 11.31
C PHE A 4 -12.04 4.05 12.68
N ASP A 5 -12.79 3.22 13.36
CA ASP A 5 -12.44 2.66 14.64
C ASP A 5 -12.83 1.20 14.73
N PHE A 6 -12.21 0.49 15.67
CA PHE A 6 -12.53 -0.89 15.96
C PHE A 6 -12.22 -1.22 17.42
N ASP A 7 -13.07 -2.08 17.97
CA ASP A 7 -12.94 -2.56 19.34
C ASP A 7 -12.48 -4.01 19.35
N PHE A 8 -11.54 -4.33 20.23
CA PHE A 8 -11.14 -5.71 20.44
C PHE A 8 -10.84 -6.02 21.89
N SER A 9 -11.00 -7.30 22.25
CA SER A 9 -10.62 -7.82 23.55
C SER A 9 -9.30 -8.59 23.49
N CYS A 10 -8.47 -8.44 24.51
CA CYS A 10 -7.16 -9.08 24.65
C CYS A 10 -7.17 -10.00 25.87
N ALA A 11 -6.78 -11.26 25.71
CA ALA A 11 -6.64 -12.14 26.87
C ALA A 11 -5.49 -11.65 27.78
N PRO A 12 -5.56 -11.86 29.12
CA PRO A 12 -4.50 -11.42 30.03
C PRO A 12 -3.12 -11.95 29.66
N GLU A 13 -3.04 -13.21 29.24
CA GLU A 13 -1.81 -13.87 28.77
C GLU A 13 -1.20 -13.25 27.49
N GLN A 14 -1.98 -12.47 26.73
CA GLN A 14 -1.54 -11.81 25.50
C GLN A 14 -1.06 -10.37 25.75
N GLN A 15 -1.15 -9.85 26.98
CA GLN A 15 -0.86 -8.44 27.27
C GLN A 15 0.55 -8.02 26.83
N CYS A 16 1.56 -8.86 27.10
CA CYS A 16 2.93 -8.60 26.67
C CYS A 16 3.09 -8.48 25.13
N LEU A 17 2.27 -9.20 24.36
CA LEU A 17 2.24 -9.10 22.91
C LEU A 17 1.53 -7.83 22.46
N LEU A 18 0.44 -7.45 23.15
CA LEU A 18 -0.25 -6.19 22.89
C LEU A 18 0.66 -4.98 23.13
N ASP A 19 1.41 -5.00 24.24
CA ASP A 19 2.35 -3.95 24.63
C ASP A 19 3.51 -3.80 23.63
N ALA A 20 3.82 -4.84 22.84
CA ALA A 20 4.78 -4.77 21.74
C ALA A 20 4.14 -4.36 20.40
N CYS A 21 3.01 -4.97 20.04
CA CYS A 21 2.35 -4.77 18.75
C CYS A 21 1.73 -3.37 18.63
N LEU A 22 1.08 -2.89 19.69
CA LEU A 22 0.36 -1.61 19.64
C LEU A 22 1.30 -0.40 19.41
N PRO A 23 2.38 -0.21 20.18
CA PRO A 23 3.33 0.87 19.90
C PRO A 23 4.00 0.73 18.53
N ALA A 24 4.29 -0.51 18.11
CA ALA A 24 4.86 -0.80 16.80
C ALA A 24 3.90 -0.37 15.67
N ALA A 25 2.61 -0.66 15.79
CA ALA A 25 1.60 -0.24 14.83
C ALA A 25 1.42 1.28 14.82
N MET A 26 1.34 1.92 15.99
CA MET A 26 1.26 3.38 16.11
C MET A 26 2.46 4.10 15.49
N PHE A 27 3.68 3.57 15.66
CA PHE A 27 4.88 4.11 15.03
C PHE A 27 4.79 4.08 13.51
N ARG A 28 4.26 2.99 12.93
CA ARG A 28 4.07 2.85 11.48
C ARG A 28 2.99 3.80 10.96
N ALA A 29 1.90 3.92 11.69
CA ALA A 29 0.84 4.88 11.39
C ALA A 29 1.38 6.33 11.39
N ARG A 30 2.19 6.69 12.39
CA ARG A 30 2.83 8.01 12.48
C ARG A 30 3.76 8.29 11.31
N LYS A 31 4.56 7.31 10.88
CA LYS A 31 5.39 7.45 9.66
C LYS A 31 4.54 7.78 8.44
N LEU A 32 3.35 7.19 8.32
CA LEU A 32 2.37 7.46 7.28
C LEU A 32 1.54 8.75 7.49
N HIS A 33 1.90 9.57 8.49
CA HIS A 33 1.13 10.74 8.91
C HIS A 33 -0.35 10.44 9.21
N LEU A 34 -0.63 9.22 9.68
CA LEU A 34 -1.93 8.83 10.20
C LEU A 34 -1.97 9.09 11.71
N ARG A 35 -3.14 9.49 12.20
CA ARG A 35 -3.39 9.64 13.64
C ARG A 35 -3.99 8.33 14.13
N TRP A 36 -3.29 7.65 15.05
CA TRP A 36 -3.79 6.48 15.77
C TRP A 36 -3.98 6.86 17.24
N ARG A 37 -5.20 6.69 17.76
CA ARG A 37 -5.55 6.87 19.17
C ARG A 37 -6.09 5.56 19.74
N ASN A 38 -5.92 5.37 21.04
CA ASN A 38 -6.43 4.19 21.74
C ASN A 38 -7.16 4.62 23.00
N GLU A 39 -8.30 3.98 23.27
CA GLU A 39 -9.09 4.20 24.46
C GLU A 39 -9.36 2.85 25.14
N ARG A 40 -9.06 2.75 26.44
CA ARG A 40 -9.41 1.55 27.22
C ARG A 40 -10.89 1.65 27.60
N GLN A 41 -11.66 0.63 27.23
CA GLN A 41 -13.10 0.52 27.55
C GLN A 41 -13.37 -0.45 28.72
N GLY A 42 -12.31 -0.99 29.32
CA GLY A 42 -12.35 -1.93 30.46
C GLY A 42 -10.97 -2.56 30.67
N ASP A 43 -10.89 -3.59 31.52
CA ASP A 43 -9.60 -4.23 31.86
C ASP A 43 -8.91 -4.90 30.66
N PHE A 44 -9.71 -5.36 29.69
CA PHE A 44 -9.22 -6.17 28.56
C PHE A 44 -9.76 -5.73 27.21
N VAL A 45 -10.45 -4.59 27.12
CA VAL A 45 -11.05 -4.09 25.88
C VAL A 45 -10.38 -2.78 25.47
N LEU A 46 -9.92 -2.74 24.22
CA LEU A 46 -9.28 -1.58 23.62
C LEU A 46 -10.05 -1.14 22.38
N ARG A 47 -10.38 0.15 22.32
CA ARG A 47 -10.85 0.83 21.13
C ARG A 47 -9.68 1.50 20.44
N CYS A 48 -9.47 1.18 19.17
CA CYS A 48 -8.49 1.82 18.31
C CYS A 48 -9.21 2.78 17.35
N ILE A 49 -8.76 4.03 17.27
CA ILE A 49 -9.33 5.06 16.39
C ILE A 49 -8.24 5.53 15.44
N ILE A 50 -8.47 5.44 14.13
CA ILE A 50 -7.51 5.79 13.10
C ILE A 50 -8.10 6.83 12.15
N ASP A 51 -7.42 7.97 12.03
CA ASP A 51 -7.81 9.11 11.22
C ASP A 51 -6.71 9.47 10.20
N GLY A 52 -7.09 9.82 8.97
CA GLY A 52 -6.13 10.31 7.97
C GLY A 52 -6.54 10.11 6.51
N ASN A 53 -5.54 9.94 5.66
CA ASN A 53 -5.72 9.69 4.22
C ASN A 53 -5.98 8.19 3.98
N GLY A 54 -7.05 7.86 3.25
CA GLY A 54 -7.45 6.45 2.99
C GLY A 54 -6.36 5.61 2.32
N ARG A 55 -5.68 6.13 1.29
CA ARG A 55 -4.56 5.44 0.62
C ARG A 55 -3.46 5.08 1.62
N ARG A 56 -3.16 5.97 2.56
CA ARG A 56 -2.15 5.71 3.59
C ARG A 56 -2.62 4.69 4.62
N MET A 57 -3.94 4.59 4.87
CA MET A 57 -4.52 3.51 5.67
C MET A 57 -4.34 2.15 4.97
N ASP A 58 -4.49 2.09 3.65
CA ASP A 58 -4.24 0.86 2.87
C ASP A 58 -2.76 0.45 2.94
N LEU A 59 -1.84 1.42 2.81
CA LEU A 59 -0.40 1.17 3.03
C LEU A 59 -0.10 0.72 4.46
N LEU A 60 -0.84 1.24 5.45
CA LEU A 60 -0.73 0.82 6.84
C LEU A 60 -1.20 -0.64 7.00
N ALA A 61 -2.32 -1.03 6.41
CA ALA A 61 -2.79 -2.43 6.42
C ALA A 61 -1.68 -3.37 5.92
N ARG A 62 -1.07 -3.04 4.78
CA ARG A 62 -0.02 -3.88 4.17
C ARG A 62 1.23 -3.99 5.02
N VAL A 63 1.72 -2.89 5.59
CA VAL A 63 2.92 -2.95 6.46
C VAL A 63 2.61 -3.68 7.77
N LEU A 64 1.41 -3.55 8.34
CA LEU A 64 1.03 -4.28 9.55
C LEU A 64 0.96 -5.78 9.31
N GLU A 65 0.39 -6.20 8.17
CA GLU A 65 0.33 -7.61 7.78
C GLU A 65 1.73 -8.24 7.69
N SER A 66 2.71 -7.52 7.14
CA SER A 66 4.10 -7.99 7.01
C SER A 66 4.86 -7.96 8.34
N ASP A 67 4.71 -6.87 9.10
CA ASP A 67 5.58 -6.60 10.25
C ASP A 67 5.07 -7.15 11.57
N MET A 68 3.75 -7.08 11.84
CA MET A 68 3.20 -7.50 13.14
C MET A 68 3.51 -8.95 13.48
N PRO A 69 3.50 -9.91 12.52
CA PRO A 69 3.97 -11.26 12.79
C PRO A 69 5.41 -11.31 13.32
N LEU A 70 6.32 -10.52 12.74
CA LEU A 70 7.74 -10.47 13.13
C LEU A 70 7.93 -9.80 14.50
N VAL A 71 7.22 -8.70 14.74
CA VAL A 71 7.22 -8.00 16.04
C VAL A 71 6.77 -8.94 17.15
N ALA A 72 5.63 -9.61 16.97
CA ALA A 72 5.08 -10.53 17.95
C ALA A 72 6.00 -11.75 18.16
N GLU A 73 6.55 -12.31 17.08
CA GLU A 73 7.48 -13.45 17.14
C GLU A 73 8.73 -13.13 17.99
N GLY A 74 9.23 -11.90 17.91
CA GLY A 74 10.38 -11.41 18.68
C GLY A 74 10.14 -11.15 20.17
N VAL A 75 8.88 -11.14 20.65
CA VAL A 75 8.59 -10.91 22.08
C VAL A 75 9.02 -12.12 22.91
N LEU A 76 9.94 -11.91 23.85
CA LEU A 76 10.45 -12.96 24.74
C LEU A 76 9.64 -13.05 26.04
N GLY A 77 9.80 -14.14 26.80
CA GLY A 77 9.22 -14.29 28.14
C GLY A 77 7.71 -14.53 28.21
N THR A 78 7.03 -14.67 27.08
CA THR A 78 5.56 -14.83 27.02
C THR A 78 5.01 -16.20 27.44
N GLY A 79 5.84 -17.24 27.53
CA GLY A 79 5.38 -18.63 27.64
C GLY A 79 4.67 -19.18 26.38
N VAL A 80 4.55 -18.37 25.32
CA VAL A 80 3.91 -18.72 24.05
C VAL A 80 4.97 -19.04 23.00
N ALA A 81 4.79 -20.16 22.29
CA ALA A 81 5.71 -20.58 21.21
C ALA A 81 5.80 -19.53 20.09
N PRO A 82 6.99 -19.32 19.47
CA PRO A 82 7.20 -18.30 18.43
C PRO A 82 6.18 -18.37 17.28
N ALA A 83 5.88 -19.57 16.77
CA ALA A 83 4.88 -19.77 15.70
C ALA A 83 3.46 -19.36 16.11
N ARG A 84 3.10 -19.45 17.40
CA ARG A 84 1.81 -18.96 17.92
C ARG A 84 1.83 -17.44 18.09
N ARG A 85 2.94 -16.86 18.56
CA ARG A 85 3.12 -15.39 18.61
C ARG A 85 3.03 -14.76 17.23
N ARG A 86 3.68 -15.35 16.23
CA ARG A 86 3.61 -14.93 14.82
C ARG A 86 2.16 -14.84 14.32
N ARG A 87 1.36 -15.88 14.59
CA ARG A 87 -0.07 -15.90 14.24
C ARG A 87 -0.88 -14.84 14.99
N LEU A 88 -0.58 -14.58 16.26
CA LEU A 88 -1.20 -13.50 17.03
C LEU A 88 -0.85 -12.13 16.46
N GLY A 89 0.40 -11.90 16.06
CA GLY A 89 0.81 -10.70 15.34
C GLY A 89 0.02 -10.51 14.03
N LEU A 90 -0.15 -11.58 13.25
CA LEU A 90 -1.01 -11.52 12.06
C LEU A 90 -2.48 -11.23 12.41
N GLY A 91 -2.96 -11.79 13.52
CA GLY A 91 -4.30 -11.52 14.04
C GLY A 91 -4.49 -10.07 14.48
N PHE A 92 -3.43 -9.41 14.96
CA PHE A 92 -3.47 -7.99 15.30
C PHE A 92 -3.62 -7.13 14.05
N ALA A 93 -2.88 -7.45 12.97
CA ALA A 93 -3.07 -6.81 11.67
C ALA A 93 -4.47 -7.07 11.11
N ASP A 94 -5.00 -8.28 11.29
CA ASP A 94 -6.36 -8.65 10.86
C ASP A 94 -7.45 -7.82 11.53
N LEU A 95 -7.30 -7.45 12.81
CA LEU A 95 -8.23 -6.56 13.51
C LEU A 95 -8.31 -5.18 12.84
N TYR A 96 -7.15 -4.59 12.50
CA TYR A 96 -7.09 -3.32 11.78
C TYR A 96 -7.81 -3.41 10.44
N ILE A 97 -7.52 -4.47 9.67
CA ILE A 97 -8.08 -4.63 8.33
C ILE A 97 -9.59 -4.86 8.37
N ARG A 98 -10.08 -5.68 9.32
CA ARG A 98 -11.53 -5.85 9.54
C ARG A 98 -12.20 -4.55 9.94
N GLY A 99 -11.57 -3.76 10.82
CA GLY A 99 -12.08 -2.46 11.25
C GLY A 99 -12.22 -1.47 10.09
N LEU A 100 -11.23 -1.46 9.18
CA LEU A 100 -11.24 -0.61 7.99
C LEU A 100 -12.42 -0.93 7.05
N ASP A 101 -12.78 -2.22 6.94
CA ASP A 101 -13.80 -2.73 6.01
C ASP A 101 -15.21 -2.72 6.60
N THR A 102 -15.40 -3.41 7.73
CA THR A 102 -16.74 -3.78 8.21
C THR A 102 -17.41 -2.72 9.08
N ARG A 103 -16.66 -1.72 9.58
CA ARG A 103 -17.15 -0.65 10.50
C ARG A 103 -18.15 -1.17 11.54
N SER A 104 -17.81 -2.30 12.16
CA SER A 104 -18.69 -2.98 13.12
C SER A 104 -18.40 -2.51 14.54
N ASP A 105 -19.44 -2.18 15.29
CA ASP A 105 -19.36 -1.86 16.73
C ASP A 105 -19.15 -3.10 17.62
N ALA A 106 -18.98 -4.29 17.03
CA ALA A 106 -18.78 -5.52 17.78
C ALA A 106 -17.35 -5.62 18.31
N VAL A 107 -17.20 -5.87 19.62
CA VAL A 107 -15.90 -6.18 20.23
C VAL A 107 -15.41 -7.54 19.71
N VAL A 108 -14.32 -7.53 18.95
CA VAL A 108 -13.74 -8.77 18.38
C VAL A 108 -12.67 -9.33 19.32
N ALA A 109 -12.72 -10.62 19.64
CA ALA A 109 -11.65 -11.24 20.41
C ALA A 109 -10.35 -11.36 19.59
N TRP A 110 -9.24 -10.83 20.12
CA TRP A 110 -7.93 -10.96 19.49
C TRP A 110 -7.46 -12.41 19.53
N ARG A 111 -7.26 -12.98 18.34
CA ARG A 111 -6.85 -14.36 18.15
C ARG A 111 -5.83 -14.47 17.04
N GLY A 112 -5.01 -15.52 17.11
CA GLY A 112 -4.05 -15.81 16.06
C GLY A 112 -4.75 -16.29 14.78
N VAL A 113 -4.31 -15.80 13.63
CA VAL A 113 -4.83 -16.20 12.31
C VAL A 113 -3.70 -16.74 11.43
N GLN A 114 -4.06 -17.51 10.40
CA GLN A 114 -3.10 -17.99 9.38
C GLN A 114 -3.00 -17.04 8.18
N ARG A 115 -4.07 -16.30 7.92
CA ARG A 115 -4.19 -15.28 6.87
C ARG A 115 -5.12 -14.18 7.36
N THR A 116 -4.94 -12.97 6.87
CA THR A 116 -5.84 -11.85 7.05
C THR A 116 -7.18 -12.13 6.35
N SER A 117 -8.25 -11.56 6.87
CA SER A 117 -9.65 -11.83 6.49
C SER A 117 -10.06 -11.04 5.26
N TYR A 118 -9.42 -9.90 5.06
CA TYR A 118 -9.54 -9.04 3.90
C TYR A 118 -8.15 -8.52 3.55
N TYR A 119 -7.83 -8.38 2.27
CA TYR A 119 -6.67 -7.62 1.84
C TYR A 119 -7.10 -6.84 0.60
N PHE A 120 -7.27 -5.54 0.76
CA PHE A 120 -7.68 -4.64 -0.33
C PHE A 120 -6.43 -4.03 -0.93
N THR A 121 -5.87 -4.69 -1.95
CA THR A 121 -4.77 -4.13 -2.73
C THR A 121 -5.28 -2.94 -3.54
N PRO A 122 -4.63 -1.76 -3.51
CA PRO A 122 -4.93 -0.68 -4.44
C PRO A 122 -4.82 -1.12 -5.91
N TYR A 123 -4.05 -2.17 -6.18
CA TYR A 123 -3.89 -2.80 -7.49
C TYR A 123 -4.63 -4.15 -7.60
N ASP A 124 -5.88 -4.20 -7.17
CA ASP A 124 -6.65 -5.44 -7.24
C ASP A 124 -7.09 -5.75 -8.70
N LEU A 125 -6.58 -6.85 -9.22
CA LEU A 125 -7.02 -7.49 -10.47
C LEU A 125 -7.55 -8.90 -10.21
N SER A 126 -7.89 -9.24 -8.96
CA SER A 126 -8.45 -10.53 -8.62
C SER A 126 -9.78 -10.75 -9.36
N GLY A 127 -9.95 -11.95 -9.90
CA GLY A 127 -11.12 -12.28 -10.73
C GLY A 127 -11.02 -11.87 -12.20
N THR A 128 -9.94 -11.21 -12.63
CA THR A 128 -9.66 -10.96 -14.06
C THR A 128 -8.82 -12.07 -14.69
N ASN A 129 -8.75 -12.12 -16.02
CA ASN A 129 -7.88 -13.06 -16.74
C ASN A 129 -6.38 -12.67 -16.71
N HIS A 130 -6.00 -11.58 -16.01
CA HIS A 130 -4.65 -11.03 -16.01
C HIS A 130 -3.82 -11.46 -14.79
N SER A 131 -3.78 -12.77 -14.50
CA SER A 131 -3.13 -13.31 -13.28
C SER A 131 -1.65 -12.95 -13.12
N MET A 132 -0.90 -12.89 -14.24
CA MET A 132 0.52 -12.49 -14.22
C MET A 132 0.69 -11.00 -13.91
N LEU A 133 -0.15 -10.14 -14.48
CA LEU A 133 -0.14 -8.71 -14.21
C LEU A 133 -0.52 -8.44 -12.76
N ALA A 134 -1.54 -9.13 -12.24
CA ALA A 134 -1.94 -9.07 -10.84
C ALA A 134 -0.78 -9.42 -9.89
N ALA A 135 -0.07 -10.54 -10.17
CA ALA A 135 1.09 -10.94 -9.38
C ALA A 135 2.21 -9.88 -9.42
N ARG A 136 2.44 -9.25 -10.58
CA ARG A 136 3.47 -8.23 -10.73
C ARG A 136 3.12 -6.94 -9.99
N LEU A 137 1.87 -6.49 -10.06
CA LEU A 137 1.41 -5.29 -9.36
C LEU A 137 1.47 -5.44 -7.83
N ARG A 138 1.25 -6.66 -7.32
CA ARG A 138 1.46 -6.96 -5.90
C ARG A 138 2.90 -6.75 -5.46
N ILE A 139 3.88 -7.12 -6.30
CA ILE A 139 5.30 -6.84 -6.02
C ILE A 139 5.54 -5.33 -5.98
N THR A 140 4.95 -4.57 -6.92
CA THR A 140 5.07 -3.12 -6.96
C THR A 140 4.49 -2.48 -5.70
N GLU A 141 3.35 -2.96 -5.19
CA GLU A 141 2.77 -2.51 -3.92
C GLU A 141 3.71 -2.75 -2.74
N ASP A 142 4.30 -3.94 -2.65
CA ASP A 142 5.28 -4.25 -1.61
C ASP A 142 6.49 -3.31 -1.67
N VAL A 143 7.00 -3.04 -2.88
CA VAL A 143 8.12 -2.11 -3.06
C VAL A 143 7.74 -0.69 -2.65
N ILE A 144 6.55 -0.21 -2.97
CA ILE A 144 6.06 1.12 -2.56
C ILE A 144 6.02 1.22 -1.04
N VAL A 145 5.45 0.21 -0.37
CA VAL A 145 5.40 0.15 1.10
C VAL A 145 6.82 0.13 1.66
N HIS A 146 7.70 -0.74 1.15
CA HIS A 146 9.07 -0.86 1.63
C HIS A 146 9.90 0.41 1.41
N TYR A 147 9.73 1.10 0.27
CA TYR A 147 10.35 2.40 0.01
C TYR A 147 9.90 3.43 1.04
N TYR A 148 8.59 3.53 1.29
CA TYR A 148 8.04 4.48 2.27
C TYR A 148 8.63 4.27 3.67
N PHE A 149 8.86 3.03 4.05
CA PHE A 149 9.47 2.68 5.34
C PHE A 149 11.01 2.71 5.35
N GLY A 150 11.66 3.10 4.25
CA GLY A 150 13.12 3.22 4.13
C GLY A 150 13.85 1.89 4.03
N ARG A 151 13.17 0.83 3.57
CA ARG A 151 13.71 -0.54 3.44
C ARG A 151 14.24 -0.84 2.04
N VAL A 152 13.82 -0.05 1.07
CA VAL A 152 14.20 -0.17 -0.34
C VAL A 152 14.64 1.21 -0.83
N GLY A 153 15.71 1.27 -1.63
CA GLY A 153 16.25 2.51 -2.17
C GLY A 153 15.46 3.03 -3.37
N GLY A 154 15.63 4.32 -3.68
CA GLY A 154 14.99 4.98 -4.81
C GLY A 154 15.18 4.30 -6.18
N PRO A 155 16.36 3.74 -6.53
CA PRO A 155 16.53 3.05 -7.81
C PRO A 155 15.57 1.88 -8.02
N VAL A 156 15.27 1.13 -6.96
CA VAL A 156 14.37 -0.03 -7.04
C VAL A 156 12.93 0.44 -7.19
N LEU A 157 12.49 1.44 -6.40
CA LEU A 157 11.16 2.00 -6.57
C LEU A 157 10.97 2.58 -7.98
N LEU A 158 11.96 3.30 -8.50
CA LEU A 158 11.92 3.91 -9.83
C LEU A 158 11.74 2.85 -10.93
N GLU A 159 12.49 1.76 -10.86
CA GLU A 159 12.38 0.61 -11.79
C GLU A 159 10.98 -0.04 -11.68
N GLU A 160 10.49 -0.22 -10.47
CA GLU A 160 9.24 -0.91 -10.19
C GLU A 160 8.01 -0.11 -10.65
N LEU A 161 8.01 1.20 -10.40
CA LEU A 161 6.97 2.11 -10.91
C LEU A 161 6.96 2.16 -12.44
N HIS A 162 8.14 2.23 -13.07
CA HIS A 162 8.24 2.21 -14.53
C HIS A 162 7.71 0.90 -15.10
N THR A 163 8.15 -0.24 -14.55
CA THR A 163 7.75 -1.56 -15.03
C THR A 163 6.25 -1.77 -14.88
N ALA A 164 5.66 -1.36 -13.76
CA ALA A 164 4.22 -1.44 -13.56
C ALA A 164 3.45 -0.57 -14.57
N ALA A 165 3.91 0.66 -14.81
CA ALA A 165 3.32 1.55 -15.81
C ALA A 165 3.40 0.93 -17.22
N GLU A 166 4.57 0.40 -17.60
CA GLU A 166 4.79 -0.21 -18.92
C GLU A 166 3.82 -1.37 -19.15
N LEU A 167 3.74 -2.31 -18.21
CA LEU A 167 2.87 -3.48 -18.33
C LEU A 167 1.38 -3.12 -18.38
N LEU A 168 0.93 -2.15 -17.57
CA LEU A 168 -0.45 -1.69 -17.61
C LEU A 168 -0.78 -1.02 -18.94
N LEU A 169 0.12 -0.19 -19.47
CA LEU A 169 -0.08 0.45 -20.77
C LEU A 169 -0.04 -0.57 -21.90
N GLU A 170 0.86 -1.56 -21.86
CA GLU A 170 0.88 -2.65 -22.85
C GLU A 170 -0.46 -3.40 -22.88
N GLU A 171 -1.01 -3.75 -21.72
CA GLU A 171 -2.30 -4.42 -21.63
C GLU A 171 -3.44 -3.55 -22.19
N LEU A 172 -3.47 -2.26 -21.84
CA LEU A 172 -4.55 -1.36 -22.23
C LEU A 172 -4.54 -1.02 -23.71
N VAL A 173 -3.37 -0.65 -24.25
CA VAL A 173 -3.29 -0.03 -25.60
C VAL A 173 -2.59 -0.88 -26.64
N ASN A 174 -1.86 -1.93 -26.26
CA ASN A 174 -1.06 -2.75 -27.17
C ASN A 174 -1.65 -4.14 -27.41
N ARG A 175 -2.96 -4.19 -27.69
CA ARG A 175 -3.71 -5.44 -27.96
C ARG A 175 -3.24 -6.24 -29.18
N ARG A 176 -2.42 -5.63 -30.05
CA ARG A 176 -1.90 -6.26 -31.30
C ARG A 176 -0.48 -6.81 -31.15
N SER A 177 0.09 -6.81 -29.93
CA SER A 177 1.42 -7.36 -29.63
C SER A 177 2.54 -6.83 -30.52
N ARG A 178 2.45 -5.56 -30.96
CA ARG A 178 3.55 -4.91 -31.68
C ARG A 178 4.52 -4.33 -30.66
N ARG A 179 5.82 -4.39 -30.92
CA ARG A 179 6.81 -3.78 -30.03
C ARG A 179 6.67 -2.25 -30.07
N MET A 180 6.05 -1.68 -29.04
CA MET A 180 5.95 -0.24 -28.82
C MET A 180 6.97 0.17 -27.76
N SER A 181 7.61 1.32 -27.96
CA SER A 181 8.39 1.94 -26.89
C SER A 181 7.47 2.54 -25.82
N PHE A 182 7.97 2.69 -24.60
CA PHE A 182 7.22 3.32 -23.51
C PHE A 182 6.60 4.68 -23.90
N ALA A 183 7.34 5.51 -24.65
CA ALA A 183 6.81 6.80 -25.11
C ALA A 183 5.62 6.64 -26.08
N GLN A 184 5.66 5.63 -26.95
CA GLN A 184 4.55 5.32 -27.85
C GLN A 184 3.34 4.76 -27.09
N LEU A 185 3.59 3.95 -26.04
CA LEU A 185 2.53 3.45 -25.15
C LEU A 185 1.81 4.61 -24.44
N VAL A 186 2.57 5.54 -23.87
CA VAL A 186 2.03 6.75 -23.22
C VAL A 186 1.21 7.59 -24.20
N GLU A 187 1.73 7.85 -25.40
CA GLU A 187 1.01 8.65 -26.41
C GLU A 187 -0.27 7.96 -26.88
N SER A 188 -0.24 6.64 -27.08
CA SER A 188 -1.42 5.86 -27.42
C SER A 188 -2.46 5.88 -26.28
N ALA A 189 -2.04 5.78 -25.02
CA ALA A 189 -2.97 5.86 -23.89
C ALA A 189 -3.57 7.26 -23.74
N ARG A 190 -2.76 8.31 -23.96
CA ARG A 190 -3.21 9.70 -23.99
C ARG A 190 -4.25 9.94 -25.07
N SER A 191 -3.98 9.53 -26.31
CA SER A 191 -4.93 9.68 -27.43
C SER A 191 -6.25 8.92 -27.25
N GLN A 192 -6.27 7.90 -26.38
CA GLN A 192 -7.48 7.18 -25.98
C GLN A 192 -8.16 7.76 -24.73
N GLY A 193 -7.64 8.87 -24.17
CA GLY A 193 -8.18 9.52 -22.97
C GLY A 193 -7.97 8.74 -21.67
N LEU A 194 -7.08 7.74 -21.67
CA LEU A 194 -6.79 6.92 -20.47
C LEU A 194 -5.94 7.68 -19.43
N LEU A 195 -5.27 8.74 -19.87
CA LEU A 195 -4.40 9.60 -19.06
C LEU A 195 -5.04 10.98 -18.78
N ASP A 196 -6.33 11.14 -19.11
CA ASP A 196 -7.05 12.37 -18.82
C ASP A 196 -7.43 12.41 -17.34
N HIS A 197 -6.90 13.40 -16.62
CA HIS A 197 -7.23 13.58 -15.21
C HIS A 197 -8.68 14.08 -15.09
N PRO A 198 -9.54 13.48 -14.25
CA PRO A 198 -10.82 14.11 -13.93
C PRO A 198 -10.51 15.49 -13.33
N LYS A 199 -11.12 16.53 -13.91
CA LYS A 199 -10.86 17.94 -13.59
C LYS A 199 -10.82 18.12 -12.06
N ALA A 200 -9.68 18.56 -11.55
CA ALA A 200 -9.58 18.95 -10.15
C ALA A 200 -10.66 20.01 -9.84
N PRO A 201 -11.23 20.02 -8.63
CA PRO A 201 -12.14 21.08 -8.24
C PRO A 201 -11.49 22.45 -8.48
N VAL A 202 -12.28 23.38 -9.00
CA VAL A 202 -11.88 24.74 -9.37
C VAL A 202 -11.05 25.38 -8.23
N GLY A 203 -9.81 25.75 -8.52
CA GLY A 203 -8.93 26.47 -7.58
C GLY A 203 -7.68 25.72 -7.10
N GLN A 204 -7.47 24.47 -7.49
CA GLN A 204 -6.16 23.80 -7.35
C GLN A 204 -5.44 23.78 -8.69
N CYS A 205 -4.15 24.12 -8.67
CA CYS A 205 -3.25 24.29 -9.81
C CYS A 205 -3.66 23.42 -11.02
N ALA A 206 -3.97 24.09 -12.14
CA ALA A 206 -3.74 23.48 -13.44
C ALA A 206 -2.28 23.01 -13.50
N GLU A 207 -2.01 22.03 -14.36
CA GLU A 207 -0.66 21.59 -14.74
C GLU A 207 -0.01 20.52 -13.86
N ARG A 208 -0.27 19.26 -14.22
CA ARG A 208 0.78 18.33 -14.65
C ARG A 208 0.09 17.08 -15.21
N ASP A 209 0.08 17.03 -16.54
CA ASP A 209 -0.42 15.94 -17.38
C ASP A 209 0.20 14.59 -16.95
N ASP A 210 -0.63 13.56 -16.76
CA ASP A 210 -0.19 12.21 -16.40
C ASP A 210 0.78 11.64 -17.43
N ALA A 211 0.60 11.98 -18.71
CA ALA A 211 1.51 11.56 -19.76
C ALA A 211 2.91 12.15 -19.55
N THR A 212 2.99 13.42 -19.17
CA THR A 212 4.27 14.09 -18.86
C THR A 212 4.91 13.47 -17.62
N LEU A 213 4.11 13.13 -16.61
CA LEU A 213 4.58 12.45 -15.40
C LEU A 213 5.22 11.08 -15.72
N LEU A 214 4.56 10.27 -16.55
CA LEU A 214 5.07 8.96 -16.96
C LEU A 214 6.29 9.07 -17.89
N LEU A 215 6.34 10.07 -18.78
CA LEU A 215 7.52 10.30 -19.61
C LEU A 215 8.75 10.71 -18.78
N ALA A 216 8.56 11.56 -17.77
CA ALA A 216 9.62 11.92 -16.83
C ALA A 216 10.13 10.68 -16.06
N LEU A 217 9.23 9.80 -15.60
CA LEU A 217 9.58 8.52 -14.96
C LEU A 217 10.51 7.68 -15.85
N LYS A 218 10.18 7.55 -17.14
CA LYS A 218 10.97 6.83 -18.14
C LYS A 218 12.37 7.43 -18.31
N ASP A 219 12.48 8.75 -18.44
CA ASP A 219 13.76 9.43 -18.66
C ASP A 219 14.66 9.36 -17.41
N LEU A 220 14.11 9.53 -16.21
CA LEU A 220 14.83 9.39 -14.95
C LEU A 220 15.33 7.95 -14.76
N ARG A 221 14.47 6.95 -15.00
CA ARG A 221 14.86 5.53 -14.94
C ARG A 221 15.99 5.21 -15.91
N LYS A 222 15.91 5.72 -17.15
CA LYS A 222 16.94 5.53 -18.17
C LYS A 222 18.29 6.13 -17.72
N ASN A 223 18.27 7.34 -17.17
CA ASN A 223 19.49 8.00 -16.69
C ASN A 223 20.08 7.28 -15.47
N ALA A 224 19.26 6.88 -14.50
CA ALA A 224 19.71 6.11 -13.35
C ALA A 224 20.38 4.79 -13.78
N ARG A 225 19.73 4.04 -14.68
CA ARG A 225 20.23 2.73 -15.15
C ARG A 225 21.53 2.83 -15.96
N HIS A 226 21.62 3.80 -16.87
CA HIS A 226 22.74 3.86 -17.82
C HIS A 226 23.88 4.78 -17.40
N ARG A 227 23.62 5.73 -16.50
CA ARG A 227 24.60 6.76 -16.09
C ARG A 227 24.88 6.74 -14.58
N GLY A 228 24.18 5.90 -13.81
CA GLY A 228 24.29 5.92 -12.34
C GLY A 228 23.80 7.25 -11.75
N ASP A 229 22.97 7.98 -12.47
CA ASP A 229 22.49 9.30 -12.07
C ASP A 229 21.49 9.18 -10.92
N LEU A 230 21.77 9.85 -9.80
CA LEU A 230 20.93 9.87 -8.59
C LEU A 230 20.07 11.14 -8.47
N SER A 231 20.08 12.03 -9.47
CA SER A 231 19.27 13.25 -9.50
C SER A 231 17.76 13.01 -9.53
N PHE A 232 17.33 11.75 -9.71
CA PHE A 232 15.92 11.36 -9.63
C PHE A 232 15.38 11.37 -8.19
N GLU A 233 16.23 11.29 -7.15
CA GLU A 233 15.78 11.13 -5.75
C GLU A 233 14.82 12.25 -5.30
N PRO A 234 15.10 13.56 -5.51
CA PRO A 234 14.16 14.62 -5.16
C PRO A 234 12.84 14.52 -5.94
N TRP A 235 12.92 14.20 -7.24
CA TRP A 235 11.73 14.03 -8.07
C TRP A 235 10.87 12.87 -7.58
N LEU A 236 11.50 11.75 -7.22
CA LEU A 236 10.81 10.55 -6.74
C LEU A 236 10.12 10.82 -5.41
N ALA A 237 10.79 11.50 -4.47
CA ALA A 237 10.22 11.89 -3.19
C ALA A 237 8.95 12.76 -3.33
N GLU A 238 8.90 13.62 -4.35
CA GLU A 238 7.75 14.49 -4.63
C GLU A 238 6.63 13.82 -5.44
N ASN A 239 6.95 12.86 -6.31
CA ASN A 239 6.04 12.41 -7.37
C ASN A 239 5.64 10.93 -7.28
N TRP A 240 6.23 10.10 -6.42
CA TRP A 240 5.89 8.68 -6.36
C TRP A 240 4.40 8.44 -6.02
N GLU A 241 3.80 9.22 -5.10
CA GLU A 241 2.36 9.11 -4.77
C GLU A 241 1.50 9.41 -6.00
N ARG A 242 1.93 10.35 -6.85
CA ARG A 242 1.20 10.69 -8.07
C ARG A 242 1.29 9.60 -9.12
N VAL A 243 2.48 9.05 -9.35
CA VAL A 243 2.67 7.94 -10.29
C VAL A 243 1.81 6.75 -9.85
N THR A 244 1.81 6.44 -8.57
CA THR A 244 1.02 5.32 -8.03
C THR A 244 -0.49 5.55 -8.15
N MET A 245 -0.97 6.79 -8.06
CA MET A 245 -2.37 7.14 -8.40
C MET A 245 -2.69 6.95 -9.89
N VAL A 246 -1.74 7.23 -10.80
CA VAL A 246 -1.91 6.92 -12.23
C VAL A 246 -2.05 5.41 -12.41
N LEU A 247 -1.18 4.61 -11.78
CA LEU A 247 -1.24 3.15 -11.85
C LEU A 247 -2.59 2.61 -11.35
N GLU A 248 -3.10 3.12 -10.23
CA GLU A 248 -4.43 2.71 -9.71
C GLU A 248 -5.56 2.97 -10.70
N ARG A 249 -5.53 4.13 -11.38
CA ARG A 249 -6.53 4.44 -12.42
C ARG A 249 -6.41 3.49 -13.60
N LEU A 250 -5.19 3.22 -14.07
CA LEU A 250 -4.96 2.30 -15.17
C LEU A 250 -5.38 0.87 -14.80
N VAL A 251 -5.13 0.42 -13.57
CA VAL A 251 -5.60 -0.89 -13.07
C VAL A 251 -7.11 -1.00 -13.14
N ARG A 252 -7.85 0.04 -12.70
CA ARG A 252 -9.32 0.05 -12.80
C ARG A 252 -9.80 -0.10 -14.24
N ARG A 253 -9.10 0.50 -15.21
CA ARG A 253 -9.41 0.35 -16.65
C ARG A 253 -9.12 -1.05 -17.19
N VAL A 254 -8.15 -1.77 -16.62
CA VAL A 254 -7.88 -3.17 -16.97
C VAL A 254 -8.93 -4.11 -16.39
N ALA A 255 -9.50 -3.75 -15.24
CA ALA A 255 -10.55 -4.53 -14.58
C ALA A 255 -11.96 -4.34 -15.19
N GLU A 256 -12.16 -3.28 -15.99
CA GLU A 256 -13.38 -2.98 -16.77
C GLU A 256 -13.47 -3.84 -18.04
#